data_AF-A0A355DYJ4-F1
#
_entry.id   AF-A0A355DYJ4-F1
#
_cell.length_a   1.000
_cell.length_b   1.000
_cell.length_c   1.000
_cell.angle_alpha   90.00
_cell.angle_beta   90.00
_cell.angle_gamma   90.00
#
_symmetry.space_group_name_H-M   'P 1'
#
loop_
_entity.id
_entity.type
_entity.pdbx_description
1 polymer ?
#
loop_
_entity_poly.entity_id
_entity_poly.type
_entity_poly.pdbx_seq_one_letter_code
_entity_poly.pdbx_strand_id
1 'polypeptide(L)'
;MPKKEKDDARTVIATNRKAFHNFEILDTYEAGLSLKGPEVKSLRAGQLRLEGSYARVDGDEVFLHNLHINPYAQNTSEELPPVRTRKLLLRRGEIKRLRDSQDTRSVTLVPLEAYFLRGWAKIRLAVAKGKKGPDKRESIKKRETSRELARSFKGKFKT
;
A
#
# COMPACT_ATOMS: atom_id res chain seq x y z
N MET A 1 -36.54 -8.77 -8.80
CA MET A 1 -35.79 -7.50 -8.62
C MET A 1 -34.37 -7.71 -9.14
N PRO A 2 -33.88 -6.95 -10.13
CA PRO A 2 -32.52 -7.11 -10.63
C PRO A 2 -31.52 -6.66 -9.55
N LYS A 3 -30.55 -7.52 -9.22
CA LYS A 3 -29.41 -7.19 -8.35
C LYS A 3 -28.67 -6.00 -8.98
N LYS A 4 -28.65 -4.84 -8.31
CA LYS A 4 -27.82 -3.70 -8.70
C LYS A 4 -26.36 -4.16 -8.77
N GLU A 5 -25.77 -4.15 -9.96
CA GLU A 5 -24.33 -4.29 -10.23
C GLU A 5 -23.57 -3.07 -9.69
N LYS A 6 -23.63 -2.83 -8.38
CA LYS A 6 -22.80 -1.79 -7.76
C LYS A 6 -21.39 -2.31 -7.55
N ASP A 7 -20.62 -2.15 -8.62
CA ASP A 7 -19.29 -1.56 -8.64
C ASP A 7 -18.18 -2.33 -7.89
N ASP A 8 -17.46 -3.13 -8.67
CA ASP A 8 -16.04 -3.47 -8.44
C ASP A 8 -15.10 -2.25 -8.64
N ALA A 9 -15.66 -1.04 -8.60
CA ALA A 9 -14.91 0.20 -8.75
C ALA A 9 -13.93 0.36 -7.60
N ARG A 10 -12.66 0.37 -7.96
CA ARG A 10 -11.53 0.52 -7.05
C ARG A 10 -11.18 2.00 -6.90
N THR A 11 -11.38 2.56 -5.72
CA THR A 11 -11.00 3.95 -5.43
C THR A 11 -9.67 4.00 -4.69
N VAL A 12 -8.61 4.46 -5.35
CA VAL A 12 -7.29 4.60 -4.74
C VAL A 12 -7.27 5.80 -3.80
N ILE A 13 -6.82 5.59 -2.56
CA ILE A 13 -6.72 6.63 -1.53
C ILE A 13 -5.31 7.22 -1.55
N ALA A 14 -4.30 6.35 -1.46
CA ALA A 14 -2.90 6.75 -1.39
C ALA A 14 -2.01 5.67 -2.00
N THR A 15 -0.95 6.10 -2.68
CA THR A 15 0.07 5.22 -3.27
C THR A 15 1.44 5.60 -2.73
N ASN A 16 2.17 4.62 -2.22
CA ASN A 16 3.53 4.76 -1.71
C ASN A 16 4.53 4.77 -2.88
N ARG A 17 4.66 5.91 -3.55
CA ARG A 17 5.58 6.06 -4.69
C ARG A 17 7.03 5.76 -4.30
N LYS A 18 7.45 6.11 -3.08
CA LYS A 18 8.81 5.87 -2.57
C LYS A 18 9.14 4.39 -2.45
N ALA A 19 8.15 3.52 -2.18
CA ALA A 19 8.37 2.08 -2.12
C ALA A 19 8.95 1.52 -3.44
N PHE A 20 8.38 1.91 -4.58
CA PHE A 20 8.86 1.47 -5.91
C PHE A 20 10.28 1.93 -6.24
N HIS A 21 10.73 3.05 -5.65
CA HIS A 21 12.07 3.58 -5.83
C HIS A 21 13.11 2.90 -4.92
N ASN A 22 12.73 2.66 -3.67
CA ASN A 22 13.66 2.16 -2.66
C ASN A 22 13.78 0.64 -2.65
N PHE A 23 12.72 -0.05 -3.08
CA PHE A 23 12.64 -1.50 -3.02
C PHE A 23 12.39 -2.11 -4.40
N GLU A 24 12.84 -3.34 -4.55
CA GLU A 24 12.45 -4.27 -5.58
C GLU A 24 11.28 -5.11 -5.06
N ILE A 25 10.20 -5.17 -5.83
CA ILE A 25 8.97 -5.87 -5.44
C ILE A 25 9.07 -7.29 -5.99
N LEU A 26 9.02 -8.28 -5.12
CA LEU A 26 9.08 -9.69 -5.49
C LEU A 26 7.68 -10.25 -5.68
N ASP A 27 6.81 -10.01 -4.70
CA ASP A 27 5.44 -10.51 -4.70
C ASP A 27 4.50 -9.51 -4.03
N THR A 28 3.21 -9.59 -4.36
CA THR A 28 2.18 -8.68 -3.85
C THR A 28 0.95 -9.41 -3.36
N TYR A 29 0.45 -8.97 -2.21
CA TYR A 29 -0.70 -9.53 -1.51
C TYR A 29 -1.75 -8.44 -1.27
N GLU A 30 -3.01 -8.81 -1.28
CA GLU A 30 -4.11 -7.94 -0.88
C GLU A 30 -4.52 -8.27 0.55
N ALA A 31 -4.54 -7.26 1.43
CA ALA A 31 -4.97 -7.39 2.81
C ALA A 31 -6.13 -6.43 3.12
N GLY A 32 -7.08 -6.87 3.94
CA GLY A 32 -8.06 -5.98 4.57
C GLY A 32 -7.44 -5.22 5.73
N LEU A 33 -7.83 -3.97 5.94
CA LEU A 33 -7.33 -3.15 7.06
C LEU A 33 -8.37 -3.06 8.18
N SER A 34 -8.00 -3.48 9.39
CA SER A 34 -8.88 -3.36 10.57
C SER A 34 -8.83 -1.94 11.14
N LEU A 35 -9.84 -1.14 10.79
CA LEU A 35 -9.96 0.27 11.17
C LEU A 35 -11.11 0.52 12.13
N LYS A 36 -11.00 1.62 12.89
CA LYS A 36 -12.11 2.18 13.66
C LYS A 36 -12.91 3.16 12.81
N GLY A 37 -14.17 3.41 13.19
CA GLY A 37 -15.10 4.27 12.45
C GLY A 37 -14.53 5.65 12.05
N PRO A 38 -13.94 6.43 12.97
CA PRO A 38 -13.37 7.73 12.66
C PRO A 38 -12.23 7.67 11.63
N GLU A 39 -11.41 6.62 11.64
CA GLU A 39 -10.32 6.47 10.67
C GLU A 39 -10.82 6.17 9.27
N VAL A 40 -11.93 5.43 9.14
CA VAL A 40 -12.56 5.22 7.83
C VAL A 40 -12.99 6.56 7.23
N LYS A 41 -13.47 7.50 8.05
CA LYS A 41 -13.80 8.86 7.61
C LYS A 41 -12.54 9.62 7.18
N SER A 42 -11.45 9.57 7.95
CA SER A 42 -10.17 10.17 7.57
C SER A 42 -9.61 9.61 6.26
N LEU A 43 -9.74 8.29 6.04
CA LEU A 43 -9.31 7.65 4.80
C LEU A 43 -10.14 8.11 3.59
N ARG A 44 -11.46 8.29 3.76
CA ARG A 44 -12.32 8.85 2.71
C ARG A 44 -11.96 10.30 2.38
N ALA A 45 -11.46 11.06 3.37
CA ALA A 45 -10.91 12.39 3.16
C ALA A 45 -9.47 12.39 2.57
N GLY A 46 -8.90 11.21 2.26
CA GLY A 46 -7.55 11.09 1.69
C GLY A 46 -6.42 11.35 2.69
N GLN A 47 -6.72 11.40 3.99
CA GLN A 47 -5.75 11.77 5.03
C GLN A 47 -4.95 10.55 5.54
N LEU A 48 -4.16 9.95 4.64
CA LEU A 48 -3.35 8.76 4.90
C LEU A 48 -1.93 8.93 4.37
N ARG A 49 -0.93 8.61 5.20
CA ARG A 49 0.47 8.56 4.78
C ARG A 49 1.03 7.15 4.98
N LEU A 50 1.42 6.53 3.85
CA LEU A 50 2.04 5.20 3.78
C LEU A 50 3.57 5.22 3.90
N GLU A 51 4.17 6.40 3.88
CA GLU A 51 5.63 6.54 3.92
C GLU A 51 6.19 6.07 5.27
N GLY A 52 7.22 5.22 5.23
CA GLY A 52 7.85 4.69 6.45
C GLY A 52 7.04 3.61 7.18
N SER A 53 5.84 3.28 6.69
CA SER A 53 5.05 2.17 7.20
C SER A 53 5.55 0.82 6.67
N TYR A 54 5.47 -0.20 7.49
CA TYR A 54 5.88 -1.57 7.17
C TYR A 54 4.98 -2.56 7.91
N ALA A 55 4.86 -3.77 7.38
CA ALA A 55 4.14 -4.84 8.05
C ALA A 55 5.11 -5.84 8.70
N ARG A 56 4.64 -6.49 9.75
CA ARG A 56 5.35 -7.54 10.47
C ARG A 56 4.36 -8.66 10.76
N VAL A 57 4.83 -9.90 10.58
CA VAL A 57 4.12 -11.10 11.01
C VAL A 57 4.54 -11.40 12.44
N ASP A 58 3.57 -11.44 13.36
CA ASP A 58 3.76 -11.84 14.76
C ASP A 58 2.83 -13.02 15.04
N GLY A 59 3.41 -14.22 15.15
CA GLY A 59 2.62 -15.45 15.18
C GLY A 59 1.77 -15.57 13.92
N ASP A 60 0.51 -15.99 14.05
CA ASP A 60 -0.42 -16.21 12.93
C ASP A 60 -1.14 -14.92 12.48
N GLU A 61 -0.67 -13.75 12.92
CA GLU A 61 -1.28 -12.46 12.63
C GLU A 61 -0.30 -11.51 11.96
N VAL A 62 -0.82 -10.60 11.14
CA VAL A 62 -0.01 -9.59 10.45
C VAL A 62 -0.43 -8.23 10.93
N PHE A 63 0.54 -7.44 11.35
CA PHE A 63 0.33 -6.09 11.84
C PHE A 63 1.03 -5.08 10.95
N LEU A 64 0.37 -3.96 10.71
CA LEU A 64 0.92 -2.82 10.01
C LEU A 64 1.36 -1.77 11.03
N HIS A 65 2.65 -1.45 10.99
CA HIS A 65 3.31 -0.48 11.87
C HIS A 65 3.58 0.82 11.14
N ASN A 66 3.74 1.90 11.92
CA ASN A 66 4.07 3.25 11.44
C ASN A 66 3.13 3.81 10.37
N LEU A 67 1.90 3.31 10.29
CA LEU A 67 0.86 3.90 9.47
C LEU A 67 0.32 5.16 10.13
N HIS A 68 0.47 6.31 9.47
CA HIS A 68 -0.06 7.58 9.95
C HIS A 68 -1.39 7.89 9.27
N ILE A 69 -2.45 7.96 10.07
CA ILE A 69 -3.78 8.43 9.66
C ILE A 69 -4.07 9.70 10.45
N ASN A 70 -4.40 10.80 9.78
CA ASN A 70 -4.73 12.01 10.53
C ASN A 70 -6.06 11.79 11.27
N PRO A 71 -6.16 12.17 12.55
CA PRO A 71 -7.41 12.10 13.28
C PRO A 71 -8.50 12.89 12.58
N TYR A 72 -9.71 12.33 12.55
CA TYR A 72 -10.85 13.02 11.96
C TYR A 72 -11.27 14.19 12.86
N ALA A 73 -11.27 15.41 12.32
CA ALA A 73 -11.50 16.63 13.09
C ALA A 73 -12.88 16.70 13.78
N GLN A 74 -13.90 16.07 13.19
CA GLN A 74 -15.27 16.05 13.72
C GLN A 74 -15.55 14.75 14.51
N ASN A 75 -14.52 14.18 15.14
CA ASN A 75 -14.66 13.00 15.96
C ASN A 75 -14.99 13.39 17.40
N THR A 76 -16.13 12.93 17.89
CA THR A 76 -16.61 13.21 19.26
C THR A 76 -16.50 12.01 20.18
N SER A 77 -16.27 10.80 19.63
CA SER A 77 -16.43 9.55 20.38
C SER A 77 -15.15 9.11 21.08
N GLU A 78 -14.03 9.05 20.36
CA GLU A 78 -12.78 8.49 20.89
C GLU A 78 -11.56 9.21 20.31
N GLU A 79 -10.63 9.66 21.14
CA GLU A 79 -9.33 10.12 20.66
C GLU A 79 -8.47 8.92 20.27
N LEU A 80 -8.06 8.86 19.01
CA LEU A 80 -7.23 7.78 18.48
C LEU A 80 -5.84 8.32 18.13
N PRO A 81 -4.76 7.68 18.61
CA PRO A 81 -3.42 8.08 18.21
C PRO A 81 -3.25 7.94 16.69
N PRO A 82 -2.70 8.97 16.00
CA PRO A 82 -2.55 8.96 14.54
C PRO A 82 -1.72 7.77 14.04
N VAL A 83 -0.66 7.46 14.79
CA VAL A 83 0.22 6.32 14.57
C VAL A 83 -0.15 5.24 15.56
N ARG A 84 -0.85 4.21 15.08
CA ARG A 84 -1.15 3.00 15.85
C ARG A 84 -0.93 1.77 14.99
N THR A 85 -0.59 0.68 15.65
CA THR A 85 -0.51 -0.63 15.02
C THR A 85 -1.90 -1.08 14.59
N ARG A 86 -2.04 -1.51 13.34
CA ARG A 86 -3.32 -1.96 12.77
C ARG A 86 -3.19 -3.39 12.25
N LYS A 87 -4.14 -4.24 12.64
CA LYS A 87 -4.19 -5.62 12.17
C LYS A 87 -4.57 -5.68 10.69
N LEU A 88 -3.87 -6.51 9.94
CA LEU A 88 -4.16 -6.86 8.56
C LEU A 88 -4.92 -8.19 8.51
N LEU A 89 -5.92 -8.24 7.64
CA LEU A 89 -6.77 -9.41 7.43
C LEU A 89 -6.35 -10.08 6.12
N LEU A 90 -5.75 -11.25 6.24
CA LEU A 90 -5.20 -12.08 5.15
C LEU A 90 -5.68 -13.52 5.32
N ARG A 91 -5.56 -14.34 4.28
CA ARG A 91 -5.85 -15.78 4.41
C ARG A 91 -4.71 -16.49 5.14
N ARG A 92 -5.02 -17.52 5.92
CA ARG A 92 -4.02 -18.27 6.71
C ARG A 92 -2.84 -18.79 5.87
N GLY A 93 -3.11 -19.27 4.65
CA GLY A 93 -2.06 -19.73 3.73
C GLY A 93 -1.14 -18.62 3.23
N GLU A 94 -1.67 -17.40 3.05
CA GLU A 94 -0.88 -16.22 2.68
C GLU A 94 -0.01 -15.77 3.86
N ILE A 95 -0.56 -15.77 5.09
CA ILE A 95 0.19 -15.42 6.30
C ILE A 95 1.39 -16.35 6.49
N LYS A 96 1.22 -17.65 6.26
CA LYS A 96 2.34 -18.61 6.33
C LYS A 96 3.45 -18.26 5.33
N ARG A 97 3.10 -17.99 4.06
CA ARG A 97 4.07 -17.60 3.02
C ARG A 97 4.78 -16.29 3.35
N LEU A 98 4.05 -15.32 3.91
CA LEU A 98 4.62 -14.06 4.37
C LEU A 98 5.59 -14.26 5.54
N ARG A 99 5.28 -15.16 6.48
CA ARG A 99 6.19 -15.54 7.57
C ARG A 99 7.49 -16.13 7.01
N ASP A 100 7.36 -17.14 6.15
CA ASP A 100 8.51 -17.82 5.53
C ASP A 100 9.39 -16.83 4.74
N SER A 101 8.75 -15.86 4.07
CA SER A 101 9.46 -14.79 3.36
C SER A 101 10.16 -13.80 4.30
N GLN A 102 9.55 -13.48 5.45
CA GLN A 102 10.08 -12.53 6.42
C GLN A 102 11.30 -13.09 7.17
N ASP A 103 11.37 -14.41 7.37
CA ASP A 103 12.53 -15.08 7.98
C ASP A 103 13.79 -15.01 7.10
N THR A 104 13.63 -14.71 5.81
CA THR A 104 14.75 -14.46 4.91
C THR A 104 15.38 -13.10 5.21
N ARG A 105 16.69 -13.09 5.56
CA ARG A 105 17.49 -11.97 6.14
C ARG A 105 17.54 -10.64 5.34
N SER A 106 16.81 -10.48 4.24
CA SER A 106 16.86 -9.27 3.39
C SER A 106 15.51 -8.79 2.87
N VAL A 107 14.41 -9.33 3.39
CA VAL A 107 13.07 -9.07 2.89
C VAL A 107 12.27 -8.24 3.89
N THR A 108 11.43 -7.35 3.39
CA THR A 108 10.57 -6.50 4.21
C THR A 108 9.19 -6.43 3.58
N LEU A 109 8.16 -6.40 4.42
CA LEU A 109 6.78 -6.24 3.99
C LEU A 109 6.44 -4.75 3.93
N VAL A 110 6.23 -4.22 2.72
CA VAL A 110 6.03 -2.78 2.49
C VAL A 110 4.65 -2.55 1.86
N PRO A 111 3.83 -1.63 2.40
CA PRO A 111 2.57 -1.27 1.77
C PRO A 111 2.83 -0.41 0.52
N LEU A 112 2.25 -0.84 -0.60
CA LEU A 112 2.34 -0.14 -1.88
C LEU A 112 1.22 0.87 -2.06
N GLU A 113 -0.01 0.50 -1.75
CA GLU A 113 -1.16 1.38 -1.88
C GLU A 113 -2.33 0.97 -1.01
N ALA A 114 -3.14 1.97 -0.65
CA ALA A 114 -4.39 1.79 0.08
C ALA A 114 -5.55 2.27 -0.80
N TYR A 115 -6.64 1.51 -0.78
CA TYR A 115 -7.78 1.72 -1.66
C TYR A 115 -9.06 1.21 -1.02
N PHE A 116 -10.20 1.74 -1.48
CA PHE A 116 -11.51 1.16 -1.20
C PHE A 116 -11.89 0.17 -2.30
N LEU A 117 -12.38 -0.99 -1.91
CA LEU A 117 -13.02 -1.97 -2.78
C LEU A 117 -14.34 -2.40 -2.13
N ARG A 118 -15.46 -2.20 -2.83
CA ARG A 118 -16.81 -2.51 -2.33
C ARG A 118 -17.08 -1.94 -0.92
N GLY A 119 -16.59 -0.71 -0.66
CA GLY A 119 -16.73 -0.03 0.62
C GLY A 119 -15.71 -0.42 1.71
N TRP A 120 -14.92 -1.47 1.51
CA TRP A 120 -13.90 -1.93 2.45
C TRP A 120 -12.54 -1.30 2.17
N ALA A 121 -11.85 -0.85 3.22
CA ALA A 121 -10.47 -0.39 3.11
C ALA A 121 -9.53 -1.60 2.95
N LYS A 122 -8.82 -1.62 1.83
CA LYS A 122 -7.82 -2.63 1.51
C LYS A 122 -6.46 -1.97 1.34
N ILE A 123 -5.42 -2.75 1.62
CA ILE A 123 -4.04 -2.36 1.38
C ILE A 123 -3.36 -3.43 0.53
N ARG A 124 -2.59 -2.99 -0.46
CA ARG A 124 -1.68 -3.88 -1.19
C ARG A 124 -0.35 -3.91 -0.47
N LEU A 125 0.02 -5.07 0.02
CA LEU A 125 1.29 -5.35 0.68
C LEU A 125 2.24 -5.99 -0.32
N ALA A 126 3.51 -5.63 -0.28
CA ALA A 126 4.54 -6.23 -1.10
C ALA A 126 5.60 -6.89 -0.25
N VAL A 127 6.02 -8.08 -0.66
CA VAL A 127 7.27 -8.69 -0.24
C VAL A 127 8.37 -8.02 -1.05
N ALA A 128 9.21 -7.24 -0.38
CA ALA A 128 10.13 -6.34 -1.06
C ALA A 128 11.54 -6.46 -0.52
N LYS A 129 12.53 -6.33 -1.41
CA LYS A 129 13.95 -6.32 -1.09
C LYS A 129 14.51 -4.92 -1.30
N GLY A 130 15.36 -4.45 -0.38
CA GLY A 130 16.00 -3.13 -0.53
C GLY A 130 16.92 -3.10 -1.75
N LYS A 131 16.75 -2.11 -2.64
CA LYS A 131 17.65 -1.91 -3.79
C LYS A 131 19.00 -1.38 -3.32
N LYS A 132 20.10 -1.88 -3.90
CA LYS A 132 21.43 -1.32 -3.65
C LYS A 132 21.61 -0.02 -4.46
N GLY A 133 22.61 0.79 -4.07
CA GLY A 133 22.91 2.07 -4.72
C GLY A 133 23.06 2.00 -6.26
N PRO A 134 23.80 1.00 -6.80
CA PRO A 134 23.92 0.80 -8.25
C PRO A 134 22.57 0.52 -8.93
N ASP A 135 21.77 -0.40 -8.36
CA ASP A 135 20.46 -0.78 -8.91
C ASP A 135 19.48 0.41 -8.96
N LYS A 136 19.56 1.31 -7.97
CA LYS A 136 18.77 2.55 -7.97
C LYS A 136 19.11 3.43 -9.17
N ARG A 137 20.39 3.62 -9.49
CA ARG A 137 20.84 4.44 -10.63
C ARG A 137 20.36 3.86 -11.96
N GLU A 138 20.45 2.55 -12.15
CA GLU A 138 19.93 1.90 -13.35
C GLU A 138 18.42 2.06 -13.50
N SER A 139 17.67 1.90 -12.41
CA SER A 139 16.21 2.06 -12.44
C SER A 139 15.78 3.50 -12.78
N ILE A 140 16.56 4.49 -12.33
CA ILE A 140 16.34 5.91 -12.66
C ILE A 140 16.64 6.14 -14.14
N LYS A 141 17.80 5.70 -14.62
CA LYS A 141 18.20 5.84 -16.03
C LYS A 141 17.18 5.21 -16.98
N LYS A 142 16.77 3.96 -16.73
CA LYS A 142 15.73 3.28 -17.51
C LYS A 142 14.42 4.08 -17.53
N ARG A 143 13.98 4.60 -16.38
CA ARG A 143 12.74 5.38 -16.29
C ARG A 143 12.82 6.69 -17.04
N GLU A 144 13.96 7.37 -17.01
CA GLU A 144 14.17 8.60 -17.77
C GLU A 144 14.15 8.34 -19.27
N THR A 145 14.90 7.33 -19.74
CA THR A 145 14.89 6.91 -21.16
C THR A 145 13.48 6.55 -21.63
N SER A 146 12.71 5.77 -20.84
CA SER A 146 11.34 5.43 -21.20
C SER A 146 10.41 6.65 -21.26
N ARG A 147 10.58 7.64 -20.37
CA ARG A 147 9.79 8.88 -20.40
C ARG A 147 10.14 9.74 -21.61
N GLU A 148 11.40 9.82 -21.97
CA GLU A 148 11.86 10.57 -23.15
C GLU A 148 11.31 9.96 -24.43
N LEU A 149 11.43 8.64 -24.60
CA LEU A 149 10.80 7.91 -25.70
C LEU A 149 9.29 8.20 -25.76
N ALA A 150 8.57 8.05 -24.65
CA ALA A 150 7.12 8.30 -24.61
C ALA A 150 6.74 9.73 -25.01
N ARG A 151 7.54 10.75 -24.65
CA ARG A 151 7.34 12.14 -25.08
C ARG A 151 7.58 12.31 -26.59
N SER A 152 8.65 11.71 -27.11
CA SER A 152 8.99 11.76 -28.54
C SER A 152 7.92 11.08 -29.42
N PHE A 153 7.32 9.99 -28.95
CA PHE A 153 6.20 9.36 -29.64
C PHE A 153 4.93 10.22 -29.59
N LYS A 154 4.56 10.77 -28.43
CA LYS A 154 3.34 11.59 -28.28
C LYS A 154 3.39 12.90 -29.07
N GLY A 155 4.58 13.49 -29.27
CA GLY A 155 4.76 14.68 -30.10
C GLY A 155 4.59 14.43 -31.60
N LYS A 156 4.80 13.20 -32.09
CA LYS A 156 4.74 12.85 -33.51
C LYS A 156 3.34 12.48 -34.03
N PHE A 157 2.39 12.14 -33.14
CA PHE A 157 1.03 11.72 -33.51
C PHE A 157 -0.04 12.76 -33.20
N LYS A 158 0.34 14.02 -32.99
CA LYS A 158 -0.62 15.13 -32.83
C LYS A 158 -0.79 15.83 -34.19
N THR A 159 -1.54 15.17 -35.08
CA THR A 159 -2.12 15.73 -36.31
C THR A 159 -3.62 15.50 -36.26
#